data_AF-A0AAE0ZYI2-F1
#
_entry.id   AF-A0AAE0ZYI2-F1
#
_cell.length_a   1.000
_cell.length_b   1.000
_cell.length_c   1.000
_cell.angle_alpha   90.00
_cell.angle_beta   90.00
_cell.angle_gamma   90.00
#
_symmetry.space_group_name_H-M   'P 1'
#
loop_
_entity.id
_entity.type
_entity.pdbx_description
1 polymer ?
#
loop_
_entity_poly.entity_id
_entity_poly.type
_entity_poly.pdbx_seq_one_letter_code
_entity_poly.pdbx_strand_id
1 'polypeptide(L)'
;MDLGELRWELVACLGGVFVICYFSMWKGILVSGKVVWFTALFPYVVLFILMIRGATLPGAGEGVKYYLTPNFTRLASSQGYRSKAVKCLNPMLFTVIDLRLSQMS
;
A
#
# COMPACT_ATOMS: atom_id res chain seq x y z
N MET A 1 -1.81 -33.65 0.15
CA MET A 1 -1.35 -32.28 0.51
C MET A 1 0.12 -32.23 0.13
N ASP A 2 0.38 -32.15 -1.16
CA ASP A 2 1.73 -32.01 -1.69
C ASP A 2 2.14 -30.56 -1.44
N LEU A 3 2.91 -30.35 -0.38
CA LEU A 3 3.63 -29.11 -0.15
C LEU A 3 4.61 -28.97 -1.33
N GLY A 4 4.16 -28.29 -2.39
CA GLY A 4 4.91 -28.10 -3.62
C GLY A 4 6.32 -27.60 -3.33
N GLU A 5 7.28 -28.02 -4.17
CA GLU A 5 8.72 -27.82 -3.99
C GLU A 5 9.04 -26.53 -3.24
N LEU A 6 9.71 -26.69 -2.09
CA LEU A 6 10.16 -25.60 -1.25
C LEU A 6 11.08 -24.69 -2.09
N ARG A 7 10.52 -23.59 -2.59
CA ARG A 7 11.29 -22.59 -3.33
C ARG A 7 12.22 -21.89 -2.34
N TRP A 8 13.49 -22.32 -2.32
CA TRP A 8 14.54 -21.76 -1.48
C TRP A 8 14.69 -20.24 -1.63
N GLU A 9 14.32 -19.67 -2.78
CA GLU A 9 14.26 -18.22 -2.98
C GLU A 9 13.25 -17.51 -2.07
N LEU A 10 12.07 -18.11 -1.82
CA LEU A 10 11.09 -17.53 -0.89
C LEU A 10 11.59 -17.63 0.55
N VAL A 11 12.21 -18.75 0.90
CA VAL A 11 12.75 -18.98 2.26
C VAL A 11 13.89 -17.99 2.53
N ALA A 12 14.80 -17.80 1.58
CA ALA A 12 15.88 -16.84 1.67
C ALA A 12 15.37 -15.38 1.71
N CYS A 13 14.38 -15.05 0.88
CA CYS A 13 13.73 -13.74 0.88
C CYS A 13 13.07 -13.45 2.24
N LEU A 14 12.30 -14.40 2.77
CA LEU A 14 11.61 -14.26 4.04
C LEU A 14 12.61 -14.15 5.20
N GLY A 15 13.65 -14.98 5.22
CA GLY A 15 14.72 -14.91 6.22
C GLY A 15 15.47 -13.58 6.18
N GLY A 16 15.79 -13.09 4.98
CA GLY A 16 16.43 -11.78 4.80
C GLY A 16 15.59 -10.63 5.34
N VAL A 17 14.30 -10.58 5.00
CA VAL A 17 13.36 -9.57 5.55
C VAL A 17 13.30 -9.65 7.06
N PHE A 18 13.24 -10.85 7.64
CA PHE A 18 13.16 -11.04 9.09
C PHE A 18 14.41 -10.53 9.81
N VAL A 19 15.60 -10.82 9.28
CA VAL A 19 16.88 -10.32 9.81
C VAL A 19 16.95 -8.80 9.72
N ILE A 20 16.54 -8.21 8.59
CA ILE A 20 16.51 -6.75 8.40
C ILE A 20 15.55 -6.10 9.39
N CYS A 21 14.32 -6.60 9.52
CA CYS A 21 13.33 -6.11 10.48
C CYS A 21 13.84 -6.19 11.92
N TYR A 22 14.49 -7.29 12.28
CA TYR A 22 15.10 -7.44 13.60
C TYR A 22 16.22 -6.43 13.83
N PHE A 23 17.08 -6.21 12.83
CA PHE A 23 18.13 -5.18 12.89
C PHE A 23 17.57 -3.75 13.00
N SER A 24 16.47 -3.46 12.30
CA SER A 24 15.76 -2.18 12.37
C SER A 24 15.18 -1.91 13.76
N MET A 25 14.73 -2.95 14.47
CA MET A 25 14.25 -2.82 15.85
C MET A 25 15.41 -2.67 16.85
N TRP A 26 16.51 -3.40 16.65
CA TRP A 26 17.63 -3.41 17.61
C TRP A 26 18.44 -2.10 17.59
N LYS A 27 18.55 -1.42 16.44
CA LYS A 27 19.25 -0.14 16.30
C LYS A 27 18.46 1.10 16.79
N GLY A 28 17.28 0.90 17.36
CA GLY A 28 16.49 1.94 18.01
C GLY A 28 15.68 2.81 17.03
N ILE A 29 14.56 3.32 17.55
CA ILE A 29 13.52 4.05 16.80
C ILE A 29 14.03 5.34 16.14
N LEU A 30 15.19 5.86 16.57
CA LEU A 30 15.78 7.09 16.08
C LEU A 30 16.35 6.96 14.66
N VAL A 31 16.97 5.83 14.32
CA VAL A 31 17.46 5.56 12.95
C VAL A 31 16.31 5.14 12.03
N SER A 32 15.33 4.39 12.57
CA SER A 32 14.11 4.01 11.85
C SER A 32 13.32 5.25 11.43
N GLY A 33 13.22 6.27 12.28
CA GLY A 33 12.64 7.56 11.90
C GLY A 33 13.31 8.15 10.65
N LYS A 34 14.66 8.23 10.63
CA LYS A 34 15.42 8.77 9.48
C LYS A 34 15.20 7.96 8.18
N VAL A 35 15.14 6.62 8.27
CA VAL A 35 14.89 5.76 7.09
C VAL A 35 13.45 5.87 6.59
N VAL A 36 12.49 6.10 7.49
CA VAL A 36 11.09 6.32 7.13
C VAL A 36 10.92 7.62 6.32
N TRP A 37 11.65 8.70 6.65
CA TRP A 37 11.63 9.91 5.82
C TRP A 37 12.11 9.62 4.38
N PHE A 38 13.09 8.73 4.22
CA PHE A 38 13.56 8.31 2.89
C PHE A 38 12.52 7.43 2.18
N THR A 39 11.94 6.43 2.86
CA THR A 39 10.93 5.55 2.24
C THR A 39 9.60 6.25 1.97
N ALA A 40 9.28 7.33 2.69
CA ALA A 40 8.13 8.17 2.41
C ALA A 40 8.41 9.10 1.23
N LEU A 41 9.63 9.60 1.07
CA LEU A 41 10.02 10.47 -0.04
C LEU A 41 10.22 9.70 -1.36
N PHE A 42 10.79 8.50 -1.30
CA PHE A 42 11.04 7.65 -2.46
C PHE A 42 9.81 7.46 -3.38
N PRO A 43 8.61 7.09 -2.89
CA PRO A 43 7.44 6.96 -3.74
C PRO A 43 7.03 8.29 -4.37
N TYR A 44 7.22 9.44 -3.71
CA TYR A 44 6.97 10.75 -4.33
C TYR A 44 7.95 11.04 -5.47
N VAL A 45 9.24 10.74 -5.28
CA VAL A 45 10.24 10.90 -6.35
C VAL A 45 9.94 9.99 -7.54
N VAL A 46 9.61 8.72 -7.28
CA VAL A 46 9.20 7.77 -8.32
C VAL A 46 7.95 8.27 -9.05
N LEU A 47 6.91 8.71 -8.31
CA LEU A 47 5.70 9.30 -8.90
C LEU A 47 6.00 10.53 -9.74
N PHE A 48 6.91 11.39 -9.30
CA PHE A 48 7.30 12.58 -10.03
C PHE A 48 8.00 12.24 -11.35
N ILE A 49 8.94 11.28 -11.32
CA ILE A 49 9.62 10.79 -12.53
C ILE A 49 8.62 10.09 -13.47
N LEU A 50 7.72 9.27 -12.93
CA LEU A 50 6.65 8.62 -13.69
C LEU A 50 5.69 9.65 -14.31
N MET A 51 5.42 10.76 -13.62
CA MET A 51 4.59 11.84 -14.13
C MET A 51 5.26 12.54 -15.31
N ILE A 52 6.56 12.89 -15.20
CA ILE A 52 7.30 13.49 -16.32
C ILE A 52 7.39 12.52 -17.50
N ARG A 53 7.76 11.26 -17.25
CA ARG A 53 7.86 10.22 -18.28
C ARG A 53 6.50 9.93 -18.93
N GLY A 54 5.44 9.86 -18.12
CA GLY A 54 4.07 9.67 -18.58
C GLY A 54 3.56 10.84 -19.40
N ALA A 55 3.87 12.08 -19.02
CA ALA A 55 3.50 13.29 -19.76
C ALA A 55 4.30 13.45 -21.07
N THR A 56 5.52 12.92 -21.13
CA THR A 56 6.38 12.99 -22.34
C THR A 56 5.98 11.93 -23.39
N LEU A 57 5.15 10.94 -23.04
CA LEU A 57 4.62 9.96 -23.98
C LEU A 57 3.43 10.55 -24.76
N PRO A 58 3.45 10.54 -26.11
CA PRO A 58 2.30 11.00 -26.90
C PRO A 58 1.11 10.07 -26.64
N GLY A 59 0.08 10.58 -25.96
CA GLY A 59 -1.07 9.79 -25.49
C GLY A 59 -1.48 10.03 -24.03
N ALA A 60 -0.68 10.76 -23.25
CA ALA A 60 -0.99 11.10 -21.85
C ALA A 60 -2.36 11.78 -21.66
N GLY A 61 -2.77 12.62 -22.63
CA GLY A 61 -4.05 13.33 -22.61
C GLY A 61 -5.28 12.42 -22.68
N GLU A 62 -5.20 11.26 -23.35
CA GLU A 62 -6.31 10.30 -23.39
C GLU A 62 -6.50 9.59 -22.06
N GLY A 63 -5.42 9.27 -21.34
CA GLY A 63 -5.48 8.68 -20.01
C GLY A 63 -6.15 9.61 -18.99
N VAL A 64 -5.83 10.91 -19.04
CA VAL A 64 -6.46 11.93 -18.19
C VAL A 64 -7.95 12.10 -18.53
N LYS A 65 -8.29 12.14 -19.83
CA LYS A 65 -9.68 12.26 -20.29
C LYS A 65 -10.50 11.02 -19.90
N TYR A 66 -9.95 9.82 -20.00
CA TYR A 66 -10.61 8.58 -19.57
C TYR A 66 -10.86 8.56 -18.05
N TYR A 67 -9.89 9.00 -17.24
CA TYR A 67 -10.05 9.09 -15.77
C TYR A 67 -11.13 10.10 -15.36
N LEU A 68 -11.20 11.24 -16.05
CA LEU A 68 -12.16 12.30 -15.77
C LEU A 68 -13.55 12.04 -16.34
N THR A 69 -13.74 11.08 -17.25
CA THR A 69 -15.06 10.78 -17.83
C THR A 69 -15.92 10.08 -16.76
N PRO A 70 -16.88 10.79 -16.13
CA PRO A 70 -17.59 10.25 -14.98
C PRO A 70 -18.67 9.26 -15.46
N ASN A 71 -18.45 7.97 -15.22
CA ASN A 71 -19.45 6.93 -15.45
C ASN A 71 -20.51 6.94 -14.33
N PHE A 72 -21.49 7.84 -14.43
CA PHE A 72 -22.61 8.00 -13.47
C PHE A 72 -23.42 6.71 -13.24
N THR A 73 -23.42 5.80 -14.22
CA THR A 73 -24.06 4.47 -14.11
C THR A 73 -23.50 3.63 -12.96
N ARG A 74 -22.21 3.77 -12.61
CA ARG A 74 -21.62 3.03 -11.47
C ARG A 74 -21.96 3.65 -10.11
N LEU A 75 -22.29 4.94 -10.07
CA LEU A 75 -22.74 5.62 -8.85
C LEU A 75 -24.23 5.33 -8.57
N ALA A 76 -25.06 5.15 -9.59
CA ALA A 76 -26.50 4.90 -9.45
C ALA A 76 -26.86 3.46 -9.05
N SER A 77 -25.94 2.50 -9.24
CA SER A 77 -26.14 1.12 -8.81
C SER A 77 -26.12 1.01 -7.27
N SER A 78 -27.09 0.29 -6.68
CA SER A 78 -27.17 0.03 -5.22
C SER A 78 -25.93 -0.69 -4.65
N GLN A 79 -25.03 -1.16 -5.50
CA GLN A 79 -23.76 -1.76 -5.13
C GLN A 79 -22.67 -0.69 -4.89
N GLY A 80 -22.70 0.42 -5.64
CA GLY A 80 -21.70 1.49 -5.55
C GLY A 80 -21.68 2.21 -4.20
N TYR A 81 -22.85 2.46 -3.60
CA TYR A 81 -22.94 3.07 -2.26
C TYR A 81 -22.46 2.12 -1.15
N ARG A 82 -22.87 0.84 -1.21
CA ARG A 82 -22.49 -0.17 -0.21
C ARG A 82 -20.99 -0.39 -0.18
N SER A 83 -20.36 -0.54 -1.34
CA SER A 83 -18.91 -0.78 -1.41
C SER A 83 -18.09 0.42 -0.91
N LYS A 84 -18.55 1.67 -1.12
CA LYS A 84 -17.89 2.86 -0.56
C LYS A 84 -18.01 2.91 0.96
N ALA A 85 -19.22 2.67 1.49
CA ALA A 85 -19.46 2.65 2.94
C ALA A 85 -18.62 1.57 3.64
N VAL A 86 -18.59 0.35 3.08
CA VAL A 86 -17.78 -0.76 3.61
C VAL A 86 -16.28 -0.43 3.60
N LYS A 87 -15.79 0.21 2.54
CA LYS A 87 -14.35 0.55 2.43
C LYS A 87 -13.92 1.64 3.41
N CYS A 88 -14.80 2.60 3.74
CA CYS A 88 -14.55 3.58 4.80
C CYS A 88 -14.68 2.97 6.20
N LEU A 89 -15.59 2.02 6.40
CA LEU A 89 -15.84 1.40 7.71
C LEU A 89 -14.73 0.43 8.12
N ASN A 90 -14.17 -0.33 7.17
CA ASN A 90 -13.18 -1.37 7.45
C ASN A 90 -11.94 -0.88 8.23
N PRO A 91 -11.26 0.22 7.85
CA PRO A 91 -10.14 0.75 8.64
C PRO A 91 -10.57 1.31 10.00
N MET A 92 -11.81 1.80 10.13
CA MET A 92 -12.35 2.30 11.40
C MET A 92 -12.62 1.15 12.37
N LEU A 93 -13.19 0.04 11.90
CA LEU A 93 -13.45 -1.15 12.69
C LEU A 93 -12.14 -1.82 13.16
N PHE A 94 -11.14 -1.88 12.27
CA PHE A 94 -9.83 -2.44 12.58
C PHE A 94 -9.13 -1.64 13.68
N THR A 95 -9.14 -0.30 13.58
CA THR A 95 -8.57 0.59 14.62
C THR A 95 -9.26 0.42 15.97
N VAL A 96 -10.59 0.23 16.00
CA VAL A 96 -11.36 0.03 17.25
C VAL A 96 -11.05 -1.33 17.89
N ILE A 97 -10.89 -2.38 17.08
CA ILE A 97 -10.53 -3.72 17.56
C ILE A 97 -9.08 -3.73 18.10
N ASP A 98 -8.14 -3.10 17.39
CA ASP A 98 -6.74 -2.95 17.85
C ASP A 98 -6.65 -2.15 19.15
N LEU A 99 -7.41 -1.05 19.28
CA LEU A 99 -7.51 -0.27 20.52
C LEU A 99 -8.09 -1.08 21.69
N ARG A 100 -8.98 -2.04 21.43
CA ARG A 100 -9.53 -2.93 22.47
C ARG A 100 -8.58 -4.06 22.83
N LEU A 101 -7.79 -4.58 21.88
CA LEU A 101 -6.76 -5.59 22.14
C LEU A 101 -5.55 -5.00 22.88
N SER A 102 -5.16 -3.77 22.57
CA SER A 102 -4.07 -3.06 23.27
C SER A 102 -4.40 -2.66 24.71
N GLN A 103 -5.67 -2.71 25.13
CA GLN A 103 -6.08 -2.50 26.53
C GLN A 103 -6.23 -3.81 27.30
N MET A 104 -6.04 -4.97 26.64
CA MET A 104 -6.13 -6.31 27.22
C MET A 104 -4.76 -7.00 27.38
N SER A 105 -3.67 -6.35 26.93
CA SER A 105 -2.27 -6.75 27.09
C SER A 105 -1.56 -5.73 27.97
#